data_AF-A0AAD9EFH2-F1
#
_entry.id   AF-A0AAD9EFH2-F1
#
_cell.length_a   1.000
_cell.length_b   1.000
_cell.length_c   1.000
_cell.angle_alpha   90.00
_cell.angle_beta   90.00
_cell.angle_gamma   90.00
#
_symmetry.space_group_name_H-M   'P 1'
#
loop_
_entity.id
_entity.type
_entity.pdbx_description
1 polymer ?
#
loop_
_entity_poly.entity_id
_entity_poly.type
_entity_poly.pdbx_seq_one_letter_code
_entity_poly.pdbx_strand_id
1 'polypeptide(L)'
;MTSEVEASMSRKRLRNGCLTCRDRKKKCDQVYPICGACSRLNFICRREDLKQPRKRGRPRKSVPQDPSAEPRGPSASLTTKTPDISAFWLQHGSAQIPEDFAAQRRVVLRYYTQTLAALITTNLENNCFISVFLPLAMDSPAFLDTIIAWSSTHLAQLEASYERLALQCRGRALRSLSTLISSAKREPEIEMACCLVQCALESISGDTKQWWTHLTGANEVMRSVCHKGDATWDTSPFSSFEGQWLLRSFAYHDIMAAVAADTRPLLVAGHYWFFGQREPPDSLFGVGSRLLFLISETSVLNAHMIQSHLQEEFIKSAFRERALRLEEELLTEFQTKAPSLAQGIIERLRKIPHKSLVESSLLFPLFICGGEISHPGDIEAIRTKMKSIVVSRNLYNYDCALRVLEEVWQLRLSKKEVDWRDVLDRRQWKLSIV
;
A
#
# COMPACT_ATOMS: atom_id res chain seq x y z
N MET A 1 -64.13 -35.62 0.98
CA MET A 1 -63.82 -35.75 2.42
C MET A 1 -62.41 -36.31 2.50
N THR A 2 -61.37 -35.69 3.03
CA THR A 2 -61.13 -34.42 3.74
C THR A 2 -59.60 -34.28 3.73
N SER A 3 -59.07 -33.32 2.97
CA SER A 3 -58.19 -32.25 3.46
C SER A 3 -57.77 -32.35 4.93
N GLU A 4 -56.47 -32.51 5.20
CA GLU A 4 -55.86 -31.91 6.39
C GLU A 4 -54.65 -31.08 5.98
N VAL A 5 -54.79 -29.81 6.32
CA VAL A 5 -53.88 -28.69 6.10
C VAL A 5 -52.93 -28.67 7.29
N GLU A 6 -51.66 -28.99 7.10
CA GLU A 6 -50.66 -28.69 8.14
C GLU A 6 -50.29 -27.22 8.08
N ALA A 7 -50.86 -26.50 9.05
CA ALA A 7 -50.70 -25.09 9.28
C ALA A 7 -49.23 -24.69 9.51
N SER A 8 -48.86 -23.60 8.86
CA SER A 8 -47.70 -22.76 9.12
C SER A 8 -47.50 -22.48 10.62
N MET A 9 -46.60 -23.22 11.27
CA MET A 9 -45.97 -22.77 12.50
C MET A 9 -44.81 -21.84 12.14
N SER A 10 -45.05 -20.53 12.27
CA SER A 10 -44.02 -19.51 12.22
C SER A 10 -42.94 -19.83 13.26
N ARG A 11 -41.84 -20.47 12.83
CA ARG A 11 -40.61 -20.55 13.62
C ARG A 11 -40.12 -19.12 13.81
N LYS A 12 -40.29 -18.59 15.03
CA LYS A 12 -39.71 -17.31 15.46
C LYS A 12 -38.26 -17.26 14.97
N ARG A 13 -37.98 -16.40 13.99
CA ARG A 13 -36.65 -16.25 13.38
C ARG A 13 -35.65 -15.93 14.49
N LEU A 14 -34.73 -16.84 14.74
CA LEU A 14 -33.63 -16.64 15.69
C LEU A 14 -32.87 -15.36 15.29
N ARG A 15 -32.69 -14.43 16.23
CA ARG A 15 -32.16 -13.06 16.06
C ARG A 15 -30.62 -12.99 15.92
N ASN A 16 -29.97 -14.07 15.49
CA ASN A 16 -28.52 -14.26 15.60
C ASN A 16 -27.73 -14.08 14.28
N GLY A 17 -28.42 -13.77 13.17
CA GLY A 17 -27.79 -13.36 11.92
C GLY A 17 -27.23 -11.93 11.95
N CYS A 18 -26.26 -11.62 11.10
CA CYS A 18 -25.77 -10.26 10.93
C CYS A 18 -26.90 -9.33 10.44
N LEU A 19 -26.85 -8.05 10.82
CA LEU A 19 -27.80 -7.01 10.44
C LEU A 19 -27.98 -6.96 8.93
N THR A 20 -26.89 -7.06 8.18
CA THR A 20 -26.93 -7.02 6.72
C THR A 20 -27.73 -8.18 6.10
N CYS A 21 -27.58 -9.41 6.61
CA CYS A 21 -28.39 -10.53 6.15
C CYS A 21 -29.84 -10.45 6.63
N ARG A 22 -30.06 -9.89 7.83
CA ARG A 22 -31.41 -9.62 8.37
C ARG A 22 -32.16 -8.61 7.51
N ASP A 23 -31.54 -7.48 7.17
CA ASP A 23 -32.08 -6.43 6.31
C ASP A 23 -32.47 -7.00 4.94
N ARG A 24 -31.62 -7.88 4.41
CA ARG A 24 -31.81 -8.51 3.10
C ARG A 24 -32.71 -9.76 3.14
N LYS A 25 -33.27 -10.10 4.31
CA LYS A 25 -34.09 -11.31 4.53
C LYS A 25 -33.42 -12.61 4.03
N LYS A 26 -32.09 -12.71 4.13
CA LYS A 26 -31.30 -13.90 3.77
C LYS A 26 -30.79 -14.63 5.01
N LYS A 27 -30.64 -15.96 4.91
CA LYS A 27 -30.12 -16.80 6.01
C LYS A 27 -28.62 -16.51 6.20
N CYS A 28 -28.25 -16.13 7.42
CA CYS A 28 -26.86 -15.88 7.82
C CYS A 28 -26.27 -17.17 8.40
N ASP A 29 -25.07 -17.55 7.94
CA ASP A 29 -24.28 -18.68 8.47
C ASP A 29 -23.53 -18.33 9.76
N GLN A 30 -23.51 -17.05 10.14
CA GLN A 30 -22.96 -16.52 11.41
C GLN A 30 -21.44 -16.69 11.57
N VAL A 31 -20.74 -16.98 10.47
CA VAL A 31 -19.27 -16.98 10.40
C VAL A 31 -18.73 -15.56 10.65
N TYR A 32 -17.64 -15.46 11.40
CA TYR A 32 -17.00 -14.19 11.82
C TYR A 32 -15.55 -14.16 11.30
N PRO A 33 -15.02 -13.01 10.81
CA PRO A 33 -15.53 -11.62 10.89
C PRO A 33 -16.62 -11.24 9.89
N ILE A 34 -16.77 -11.96 8.78
CA ILE A 34 -17.76 -11.71 7.72
C ILE A 34 -18.51 -13.02 7.43
N CYS A 35 -19.84 -12.97 7.40
CA CYS A 35 -20.67 -14.14 7.09
C CYS A 35 -20.54 -14.50 5.59
N GLY A 36 -20.64 -15.78 5.21
CA GLY A 36 -20.37 -16.23 3.84
C GLY A 36 -21.31 -15.61 2.80
N ALA A 37 -22.55 -15.29 3.19
CA ALA A 37 -23.50 -14.59 2.33
C ALA A 37 -23.12 -13.12 2.06
N CYS A 38 -22.51 -12.45 3.03
CA CYS A 38 -21.98 -11.10 2.88
C CYS A 38 -20.65 -11.11 2.12
N SER A 39 -19.77 -12.06 2.41
CA SER A 39 -18.49 -12.24 1.71
C SER A 39 -18.68 -12.50 0.22
N ARG A 40 -19.51 -13.48 -0.16
CA ARG A 40 -19.74 -13.84 -1.58
C ARG A 40 -20.36 -12.71 -2.41
N LEU A 41 -21.16 -11.86 -1.78
CA LEU A 41 -21.91 -10.81 -2.47
C LEU A 41 -21.33 -9.42 -2.19
N ASN A 42 -20.14 -9.36 -1.61
CA ASN A 42 -19.41 -8.15 -1.25
C ASN A 42 -20.23 -7.10 -0.48
N PHE A 43 -21.05 -7.54 0.48
CA PHE A 43 -21.78 -6.65 1.37
C PHE A 43 -21.05 -6.51 2.71
N ILE A 44 -21.03 -5.30 3.26
CA ILE A 44 -20.50 -5.04 4.61
C ILE A 44 -21.31 -5.86 5.63
N CYS A 45 -20.66 -6.79 6.35
CA CYS A 45 -21.32 -7.66 7.33
C CYS A 45 -21.41 -6.97 8.70
N ARG A 46 -22.54 -6.28 8.97
CA ARG A 46 -22.77 -5.54 10.22
C ARG A 46 -23.38 -6.45 11.28
N ARG A 47 -22.96 -6.38 12.55
CA ARG A 47 -23.62 -7.05 13.68
C ARG A 47 -24.09 -6.04 14.72
N GLU A 48 -25.08 -6.40 15.54
CA GLU A 48 -25.39 -5.63 16.75
C GLU A 48 -24.19 -5.74 17.70
N ASP A 49 -23.62 -4.60 18.09
CA ASP A 49 -22.58 -4.56 19.12
C ASP A 49 -23.14 -5.18 20.40
N LEU A 50 -22.46 -6.21 20.92
CA LEU A 50 -22.78 -6.75 22.23
C LEU A 50 -22.50 -5.65 23.25
N LYS A 51 -23.56 -4.96 23.70
CA LYS A 51 -23.49 -4.11 24.89
C LYS A 51 -22.83 -4.91 25.99
N GLN A 52 -21.64 -4.50 26.40
CA GLN A 52 -20.85 -5.19 27.42
C GLN A 52 -21.70 -5.38 28.68
N PRO A 53 -21.98 -6.61 29.14
CA PRO A 53 -22.61 -6.81 30.43
C PRO A 53 -21.64 -6.35 31.52
N ARG A 54 -22.11 -5.45 32.39
CA ARG A 54 -21.39 -5.00 33.58
C ARG A 54 -20.90 -6.21 34.38
N LYS A 55 -19.60 -6.20 34.70
CA LYS A 55 -18.91 -7.21 35.53
C LYS A 55 -19.64 -7.39 36.87
N ARG A 56 -20.14 -8.60 37.13
CA ARG A 56 -20.32 -9.15 38.49
C ARG A 56 -19.65 -10.51 38.53
N GLY A 57 -18.63 -10.62 39.38
CA GLY A 57 -17.75 -11.78 39.44
C GLY A 57 -18.31 -12.95 40.22
N ARG A 58 -17.86 -14.16 39.87
CA ARG A 58 -17.43 -15.27 40.74
C ARG A 58 -16.99 -16.50 39.89
N PRO A 59 -16.31 -17.51 40.47
CA PRO A 59 -15.01 -17.93 39.97
C PRO A 59 -15.02 -19.19 39.11
N ARG A 60 -13.88 -19.34 38.43
CA ARG A 60 -13.40 -20.42 37.57
C ARG A 60 -13.60 -21.81 38.19
N LYS A 61 -14.20 -22.74 37.43
CA LYS A 61 -13.99 -24.19 37.60
C LYS A 61 -13.59 -24.79 36.25
N SER A 62 -12.42 -25.38 36.26
CA SER A 62 -11.80 -26.22 35.22
C SER A 62 -12.48 -27.58 35.14
N VAL A 63 -12.75 -28.07 33.93
CA VAL A 63 -13.03 -29.49 33.64
C VAL A 63 -12.29 -29.88 32.35
N PRO A 64 -11.76 -31.12 32.24
CA PRO A 64 -10.62 -31.48 31.38
C PRO A 64 -10.96 -31.74 29.91
N GLN A 65 -9.93 -31.66 29.08
CA GLN A 65 -9.90 -32.17 27.70
C GLN A 65 -9.86 -33.69 27.70
N ASP A 66 -10.53 -34.31 26.72
CA ASP A 66 -10.13 -35.62 26.19
C ASP A 66 -10.02 -35.53 24.65
N PRO A 67 -9.07 -36.26 24.04
CA PRO A 67 -8.69 -36.14 22.64
C PRO A 67 -9.54 -37.03 21.74
N SER A 68 -9.32 -36.91 20.42
CA SER A 68 -9.81 -37.77 19.34
C SER A 68 -11.18 -37.46 18.73
N ALA A 69 -11.16 -36.67 17.66
CA ALA A 69 -11.92 -36.89 16.43
C ALA A 69 -11.39 -35.97 15.32
N GLU A 70 -10.54 -36.48 14.42
CA GLU A 70 -10.34 -35.89 13.09
C GLU A 70 -11.60 -36.12 12.25
N PRO A 71 -11.92 -35.18 11.35
CA PRO A 71 -12.24 -35.58 9.98
C PRO A 71 -11.26 -34.96 8.99
N ARG A 72 -10.56 -35.85 8.28
CA ARG A 72 -9.79 -35.54 7.08
C ARG A 72 -10.72 -35.10 5.94
N GLY A 73 -10.34 -34.00 5.30
CA GLY A 73 -10.75 -33.61 3.97
C GLY A 73 -9.82 -32.49 3.49
N PRO A 74 -9.39 -32.46 2.21
CA PRO A 74 -8.50 -31.42 1.72
C PRO A 74 -9.33 -30.15 1.46
N SER A 75 -9.68 -29.45 2.53
CA SER A 75 -10.03 -28.04 2.41
C SER A 75 -8.71 -27.31 2.19
N ALA A 76 -8.40 -27.01 0.94
CA ALA A 76 -7.38 -26.02 0.60
C ALA A 76 -7.87 -24.65 1.09
N SER A 77 -7.80 -24.45 2.40
CA SER A 77 -7.87 -23.13 3.01
C SER A 77 -6.70 -22.37 2.43
N LEU A 78 -7.00 -21.35 1.60
CA LEU A 78 -6.09 -20.22 1.40
C LEU A 78 -5.91 -19.54 2.76
N THR A 79 -5.12 -20.19 3.61
CA THR A 79 -4.49 -19.55 4.74
C THR A 79 -3.59 -18.50 4.11
N THR A 80 -3.84 -17.25 4.46
CA THR A 80 -3.00 -16.08 4.20
C THR A 80 -1.64 -16.32 4.86
N LYS A 81 -0.83 -17.18 4.25
CA LYS A 81 0.55 -17.43 4.62
C LYS A 81 1.37 -16.29 4.04
N THR A 82 2.11 -15.65 4.93
CA THR A 82 3.13 -14.64 4.65
C THR A 82 4.03 -15.07 3.48
N PRO A 83 4.48 -14.14 2.63
CA PRO A 83 5.41 -14.47 1.55
C PRO A 83 6.75 -14.90 2.14
N ASP A 84 7.14 -16.14 1.90
CA ASP A 84 8.46 -16.64 2.23
C ASP A 84 9.25 -16.79 0.91
N ILE A 85 10.21 -15.88 0.70
CA ILE A 85 11.08 -15.93 -0.48
C ILE A 85 11.84 -17.25 -0.53
N SER A 86 12.23 -17.80 0.62
CA SER A 86 12.90 -19.09 0.67
C SER A 86 11.95 -20.23 0.26
N ALA A 87 10.67 -20.15 0.62
CA ALA A 87 9.66 -21.13 0.19
C ALA A 87 9.49 -21.16 -1.35
N PHE A 88 9.63 -20.03 -2.04
CA PHE A 88 9.62 -20.02 -3.50
C PHE A 88 10.76 -20.88 -4.08
N TRP A 89 11.99 -20.68 -3.59
CA TRP A 89 13.17 -21.43 -4.04
C TRP A 89 13.13 -22.91 -3.61
N LEU A 90 12.62 -23.21 -2.42
CA LEU A 90 12.41 -24.58 -1.94
C LEU A 90 11.40 -25.35 -2.81
N GLN A 91 10.38 -24.67 -3.33
CA GLN A 91 9.31 -25.30 -4.10
C GLN A 91 9.63 -25.41 -5.60
N HIS A 92 10.55 -24.59 -6.12
CA HIS A 92 10.85 -24.52 -7.57
C HIS A 92 12.28 -24.94 -7.93
N GLY A 93 13.19 -25.07 -6.95
CA GLY A 93 14.61 -25.36 -7.15
C GLY A 93 15.32 -24.19 -7.83
N SER A 94 16.45 -23.72 -7.30
CA SER A 94 17.21 -22.61 -7.90
C SER A 94 17.81 -22.92 -9.28
N ALA A 95 17.70 -24.16 -9.79
CA ALA A 95 18.67 -24.66 -10.76
C ALA A 95 18.22 -24.75 -12.22
N GLN A 96 16.94 -24.61 -12.61
CA GLN A 96 16.56 -24.72 -14.03
C GLN A 96 15.47 -23.74 -14.44
N ILE A 97 15.89 -22.59 -14.98
CA ILE A 97 15.02 -21.75 -15.81
C ILE A 97 14.62 -22.58 -17.03
N PRO A 98 13.32 -22.81 -17.29
CA PRO A 98 12.88 -23.58 -18.45
C PRO A 98 13.41 -22.97 -19.76
N GLU A 99 13.73 -23.78 -20.77
CA GLU A 99 14.13 -23.24 -22.09
C GLU A 99 12.96 -22.56 -22.82
N ASP A 100 11.75 -23.10 -22.65
CA ASP A 100 10.52 -22.57 -23.25
C ASP A 100 10.07 -21.26 -22.57
N PHE A 101 9.86 -20.22 -23.37
CA PHE A 101 9.44 -18.91 -22.87
C PHE A 101 8.07 -18.96 -22.19
N ALA A 102 7.14 -19.80 -22.64
CA ALA A 102 5.84 -19.91 -21.98
C ALA A 102 5.97 -20.52 -20.57
N ALA A 103 6.85 -21.50 -20.40
CA ALA A 103 7.23 -22.04 -19.09
C ALA A 103 7.94 -21.00 -18.21
N GLN A 104 8.87 -20.22 -18.77
CA GLN A 104 9.51 -19.10 -18.06
C GLN A 104 8.49 -18.09 -17.54
N ARG A 105 7.53 -17.66 -18.38
CA ARG A 105 6.45 -16.76 -17.96
C ARG A 105 5.63 -17.33 -16.80
N ARG A 106 5.31 -18.62 -16.81
CA ARG A 106 4.55 -19.26 -15.73
C ARG A 106 5.30 -19.21 -14.40
N VAL A 107 6.60 -19.48 -14.41
CA VAL A 107 7.45 -19.40 -13.21
C VAL A 107 7.50 -17.96 -12.68
N VAL A 108 7.73 -17.00 -13.56
CA VAL A 108 7.82 -15.57 -13.19
C VAL A 108 6.47 -15.02 -12.70
N LEU A 109 5.35 -15.40 -13.30
CA LEU A 109 4.02 -14.97 -12.85
C LEU A 109 3.63 -15.64 -11.52
N ARG A 110 4.06 -16.88 -11.30
CA ARG A 110 3.90 -17.53 -9.99
C ARG A 110 4.72 -16.80 -8.93
N TYR A 111 5.95 -16.41 -9.24
CA TYR A 111 6.76 -15.57 -8.36
C TYR A 111 6.07 -14.24 -8.04
N TYR A 112 5.50 -13.59 -9.05
CA TYR A 112 4.73 -12.35 -8.86
C TYR A 112 3.63 -12.51 -7.81
N THR A 113 2.77 -13.51 -8.01
CA THR A 113 1.56 -13.71 -7.21
C THR A 113 1.85 -14.21 -5.79
N GLN A 114 2.89 -15.03 -5.61
CA GLN A 114 3.24 -15.64 -4.32
C GLN A 114 4.20 -14.80 -3.49
N THR A 115 5.03 -13.98 -4.15
CA THR A 115 6.15 -13.30 -3.49
C THR A 115 6.13 -11.81 -3.75
N LEU A 116 6.35 -11.36 -5.00
CA LEU A 116 6.61 -9.93 -5.27
C LEU A 116 5.44 -9.04 -4.83
N ALA A 117 4.22 -9.37 -5.22
CA ALA A 117 3.02 -8.60 -4.88
C ALA A 117 2.81 -8.48 -3.36
N ALA A 118 3.21 -9.49 -2.60
CA ALA A 118 3.10 -9.50 -1.15
C ALA A 118 4.23 -8.73 -0.45
N LEU A 119 5.39 -8.59 -1.10
CA LEU A 119 6.51 -7.77 -0.61
C LEU A 119 6.22 -6.27 -0.77
N ILE A 120 5.61 -5.88 -1.89
CA ILE A 120 5.38 -4.46 -2.24
C ILE A 120 4.09 -3.88 -1.64
N THR A 121 3.24 -4.70 -1.03
CA THR A 121 1.99 -4.23 -0.40
C THR A 121 2.16 -3.99 1.10
N THR A 122 1.52 -2.92 1.58
CA THR A 122 1.29 -2.65 3.00
C THR A 122 -0.04 -3.22 3.50
N ASN A 123 -0.87 -3.81 2.62
CA ASN A 123 -2.14 -4.46 2.95
C ASN A 123 -2.26 -5.84 2.26
N LEU A 124 -2.06 -6.93 3.00
CA LEU A 124 -2.17 -8.30 2.47
C LEU A 124 -3.61 -8.78 2.30
N GLU A 125 -4.53 -8.31 3.16
CA GLU A 125 -5.95 -8.66 3.08
C GLU A 125 -6.60 -8.02 1.85
N ASN A 126 -6.15 -6.81 1.51
CA ASN A 126 -6.56 -6.09 0.31
C ASN A 126 -5.34 -5.76 -0.58
N ASN A 127 -4.69 -6.80 -1.11
CA ASN A 127 -3.52 -6.61 -1.96
C ASN A 127 -3.92 -6.16 -3.38
N CYS A 128 -3.93 -4.85 -3.64
CA CYS A 128 -4.26 -4.29 -4.94
C CYS A 128 -3.24 -4.64 -6.05
N PHE A 129 -2.01 -5.00 -5.70
CA PHE A 129 -1.09 -5.57 -6.68
C PHE A 129 -1.54 -6.95 -7.18
N ILE A 130 -2.47 -7.62 -6.49
CA ILE A 130 -3.15 -8.79 -7.05
C ILE A 130 -4.51 -8.40 -7.61
N SER A 131 -5.37 -7.76 -6.82
CA SER A 131 -6.76 -7.52 -7.19
C SER A 131 -6.97 -6.48 -8.29
N VAL A 132 -5.99 -5.61 -8.57
CA VAL A 132 -6.04 -4.65 -9.70
C VAL A 132 -5.12 -5.12 -10.82
N PHE A 133 -3.85 -5.38 -10.54
CA PHE A 133 -2.89 -5.69 -11.59
C PHE A 133 -3.07 -7.06 -12.25
N LEU A 134 -3.53 -8.09 -11.52
CA LEU A 134 -3.73 -9.39 -12.15
C LEU A 134 -4.89 -9.38 -13.16
N PRO A 135 -6.08 -8.81 -12.86
CA PRO A 135 -7.13 -8.60 -13.87
C PRO A 135 -6.64 -7.82 -15.10
N LEU A 136 -6.00 -6.67 -14.90
CA LEU A 136 -5.46 -5.88 -16.03
C LEU A 136 -4.46 -6.68 -16.88
N ALA A 137 -3.68 -7.58 -16.26
CA ALA A 137 -2.71 -8.41 -16.98
C ALA A 137 -3.37 -9.55 -17.74
N MET A 138 -4.52 -10.04 -17.27
CA MET A 138 -5.31 -11.04 -18.01
C MET A 138 -5.99 -10.41 -19.23
N ASP A 139 -6.39 -9.14 -19.12
CA ASP A 139 -7.07 -8.42 -20.21
C ASP A 139 -6.10 -7.85 -21.25
N SER A 140 -4.87 -7.51 -20.84
CA SER A 140 -3.87 -6.90 -21.71
C SER A 140 -2.55 -7.68 -21.78
N PRO A 141 -2.18 -8.22 -22.96
CA PRO A 141 -0.87 -8.83 -23.17
C PRO A 141 0.30 -7.88 -22.89
N ALA A 142 0.12 -6.59 -23.20
CA ALA A 142 1.16 -5.58 -22.98
C ALA A 142 1.41 -5.36 -21.48
N PHE A 143 0.35 -5.34 -20.67
CA PHE A 143 0.50 -5.21 -19.23
C PHE A 143 1.05 -6.51 -18.61
N LEU A 144 0.66 -7.68 -19.11
CA LEU A 144 1.25 -8.94 -18.68
C LEU A 144 2.76 -9.00 -18.95
N ASP A 145 3.22 -8.57 -20.13
CA ASP A 145 4.66 -8.46 -20.43
C ASP A 145 5.38 -7.54 -19.42
N THR A 146 4.70 -6.48 -18.98
CA THR A 146 5.23 -5.53 -18.00
C THR A 146 5.31 -6.13 -16.58
N ILE A 147 4.31 -6.89 -16.14
CA ILE A 147 4.36 -7.63 -14.86
C ILE A 147 5.45 -8.71 -14.87
N ILE A 148 5.63 -9.41 -15.99
CA ILE A 148 6.69 -10.40 -16.17
C ILE A 148 8.07 -9.72 -16.12
N ALA A 149 8.23 -8.57 -16.79
CA ALA A 149 9.47 -7.80 -16.72
C ALA A 149 9.78 -7.39 -15.28
N TRP A 150 8.83 -6.81 -14.56
CA TRP A 150 9.04 -6.37 -13.18
C TRP A 150 9.46 -7.52 -12.24
N SER A 151 8.78 -8.65 -12.39
CA SER A 151 9.01 -9.84 -11.57
C SER A 151 10.34 -10.53 -11.89
N SER A 152 10.68 -10.66 -13.18
CA SER A 152 11.96 -11.25 -13.60
C SER A 152 13.14 -10.35 -13.24
N THR A 153 13.00 -9.03 -13.32
CA THR A 153 13.99 -8.07 -12.84
C THR A 153 14.22 -8.21 -11.34
N HIS A 154 13.16 -8.32 -10.53
CA HIS A 154 13.33 -8.56 -9.09
C HIS A 154 13.98 -9.93 -8.81
N LEU A 155 13.63 -10.98 -9.56
CA LEU A 155 14.28 -12.30 -9.45
C LEU A 155 15.78 -12.23 -9.78
N ALA A 156 16.17 -11.50 -10.82
CA ALA A 156 17.58 -11.33 -11.21
C ALA A 156 18.43 -10.66 -10.11
N GLN A 157 17.81 -9.87 -9.24
CA GLN A 157 18.48 -9.28 -8.07
C GLN A 157 18.73 -10.29 -6.94
N LEU A 158 17.96 -11.38 -6.92
CA LEU A 158 18.11 -12.45 -5.94
C LEU A 158 19.00 -13.58 -6.47
N GLU A 159 18.92 -13.86 -7.77
CA GLU A 159 19.58 -14.99 -8.43
C GLU A 159 20.09 -14.58 -9.82
N ALA A 160 21.41 -14.56 -9.99
CA ALA A 160 22.06 -14.08 -11.23
C ALA A 160 21.65 -14.86 -12.49
N SER A 161 21.18 -16.11 -12.35
CA SER A 161 20.71 -16.91 -13.49
C SER A 161 19.54 -16.26 -14.25
N TYR A 162 18.75 -15.41 -13.59
CA TYR A 162 17.60 -14.72 -14.18
C TYR A 162 17.96 -13.44 -14.95
N GLU A 163 19.20 -12.97 -14.92
CA GLU A 163 19.61 -11.70 -15.55
C GLU A 163 19.27 -11.63 -17.04
N ARG A 164 19.60 -12.69 -17.80
CA ARG A 164 19.30 -12.75 -19.24
C ARG A 164 17.79 -12.70 -19.52
N LEU A 165 17.01 -13.43 -18.74
CA LEU A 165 15.55 -13.44 -18.86
C LEU A 165 14.96 -12.07 -18.53
N ALA A 166 15.43 -11.44 -17.46
CA ALA A 166 15.01 -10.10 -17.05
C ALA A 166 15.24 -9.06 -18.15
N LEU A 167 16.44 -9.06 -18.78
CA LEU A 167 16.76 -8.17 -19.89
C LEU A 167 15.83 -8.39 -21.10
N GLN A 168 15.56 -9.64 -21.45
CA GLN A 168 14.65 -9.99 -22.55
C GLN A 168 13.21 -9.55 -22.27
N CYS A 169 12.70 -9.80 -21.06
CA CYS A 169 11.37 -9.42 -20.64
C CYS A 169 11.21 -7.89 -20.58
N ARG A 170 12.20 -7.17 -20.04
CA ARG A 170 12.22 -5.70 -20.03
C ARG A 170 12.17 -5.11 -21.44
N GLY A 171 13.00 -5.62 -22.35
CA GLY A 171 12.97 -5.20 -23.76
C GLY A 171 11.62 -5.48 -24.43
N ARG A 172 10.96 -6.59 -24.08
CA ARG A 172 9.61 -6.88 -24.57
C ARG A 172 8.56 -5.92 -24.01
N ALA A 173 8.55 -5.69 -22.70
CA ALA A 173 7.62 -4.77 -22.05
C ALA A 173 7.73 -3.35 -22.62
N LEU A 174 8.95 -2.85 -22.86
CA LEU A 174 9.18 -1.55 -23.48
C LEU A 174 8.64 -1.48 -24.91
N ARG A 175 8.82 -2.53 -25.72
CA ARG A 175 8.22 -2.61 -27.06
C ARG A 175 6.70 -2.65 -27.00
N SER A 176 6.12 -3.46 -26.11
CA SER A 176 4.67 -3.55 -25.93
C SER A 176 4.07 -2.21 -25.49
N LEU A 177 4.74 -1.49 -24.59
CA LEU A 177 4.34 -0.13 -24.19
C LEU A 177 4.43 0.88 -25.34
N SER A 178 5.52 0.85 -26.11
CA SER A 178 5.69 1.73 -27.28
C SER A 178 4.58 1.51 -28.32
N THR A 179 4.25 0.25 -28.62
CA THR A 179 3.13 -0.10 -29.51
C THR A 179 1.79 0.37 -28.95
N LEU A 180 1.56 0.20 -27.65
CA LEU A 180 0.33 0.61 -26.98
C LEU A 180 0.12 2.12 -27.06
N ILE A 181 1.14 2.92 -26.73
CA ILE A 181 1.06 4.39 -26.77
C ILE A 181 0.92 4.91 -28.21
N SER A 182 1.48 4.19 -29.19
CA SER A 182 1.37 4.54 -30.61
C SER A 182 0.05 4.10 -31.26
N SER A 183 -0.80 3.35 -30.54
CA SER A 183 -2.07 2.84 -31.05
C SER A 183 -3.09 3.97 -31.25
N ALA A 184 -3.86 3.88 -32.34
CA ALA A 184 -5.00 4.77 -32.58
C ALA A 184 -6.13 4.56 -31.55
N LYS A 185 -6.31 3.32 -31.08
CA LYS A 185 -7.23 3.00 -29.98
C LYS A 185 -6.43 3.08 -28.67
N ARG A 186 -6.68 4.16 -27.92
CA ARG A 186 -6.05 4.42 -26.62
C ARG A 186 -6.71 3.60 -25.52
N GLU A 187 -5.90 3.12 -24.59
CA GLU A 187 -6.31 2.35 -23.41
C GLU A 187 -5.64 2.96 -22.17
N PRO A 188 -6.14 4.10 -21.67
CA PRO A 188 -5.41 4.94 -20.71
C PRO A 188 -5.09 4.23 -19.40
N GLU A 189 -5.97 3.34 -18.91
CA GLU A 189 -5.72 2.56 -17.70
C GLU A 189 -4.53 1.59 -17.88
N ILE A 190 -4.46 0.90 -19.03
CA ILE A 190 -3.36 -0.03 -19.34
C ILE A 190 -2.06 0.73 -19.59
N GLU A 191 -2.12 1.85 -20.31
CA GLU A 191 -0.97 2.72 -20.57
C GLU A 191 -0.39 3.23 -19.24
N MET A 192 -1.25 3.76 -18.37
CA MET A 192 -0.86 4.25 -17.05
C MET A 192 -0.32 3.14 -16.14
N ALA A 193 -0.96 1.97 -16.12
CA ALA A 193 -0.48 0.82 -15.37
C ALA A 193 0.92 0.39 -15.84
N CYS A 194 1.14 0.32 -17.16
CA CYS A 194 2.46 0.01 -17.72
C CYS A 194 3.51 1.04 -17.28
N CYS A 195 3.21 2.34 -17.38
CA CYS A 195 4.12 3.41 -16.96
C CYS A 195 4.47 3.33 -15.47
N LEU A 196 3.48 3.09 -14.59
CA LEU A 196 3.72 2.98 -13.14
C LEU A 196 4.56 1.75 -12.79
N VAL A 197 4.28 0.60 -13.41
CA VAL A 197 5.09 -0.61 -13.17
C VAL A 197 6.50 -0.45 -13.72
N GLN A 198 6.69 0.19 -14.88
CA GLN A 198 8.03 0.49 -15.41
C GLN A 198 8.78 1.46 -14.48
N CYS A 199 8.12 2.50 -13.95
CA CYS A 199 8.70 3.40 -12.95
C CYS A 199 9.20 2.62 -11.71
N ALA A 200 8.38 1.68 -11.20
CA ALA A 200 8.76 0.82 -10.08
C ALA A 200 9.89 -0.16 -10.45
N LEU A 201 9.90 -0.69 -11.67
CA LEU A 201 10.93 -1.59 -12.19
C LEU A 201 12.30 -0.89 -12.24
N GLU A 202 12.37 0.34 -12.74
CA GLU A 202 13.62 1.13 -12.78
C GLU A 202 14.15 1.40 -11.37
N SER A 203 13.24 1.72 -10.44
CA SER A 203 13.57 1.94 -9.03
C SER A 203 14.19 0.69 -8.39
N ILE A 204 13.64 -0.50 -8.70
CA ILE A 204 14.19 -1.79 -8.26
C ILE A 204 15.52 -2.09 -8.97
N SER A 205 15.69 -1.68 -10.23
CA SER A 205 16.94 -1.94 -10.96
C SER A 205 18.12 -1.08 -10.50
N GLY A 206 17.90 -0.12 -9.58
CA GLY A 206 18.91 0.82 -9.09
C GLY A 206 19.16 1.98 -10.05
N ASP A 207 18.31 2.18 -11.07
CA ASP A 207 18.41 3.31 -11.99
C ASP A 207 17.69 4.53 -11.40
N THR A 208 18.44 5.62 -11.19
CA THR A 208 17.93 6.86 -10.58
C THR A 208 17.51 7.92 -11.59
N LYS A 209 17.59 7.63 -12.89
CA LYS A 209 17.23 8.60 -13.95
C LYS A 209 16.01 8.16 -14.75
N GLN A 210 15.94 6.88 -15.12
CA GLN A 210 14.92 6.41 -16.08
C GLN A 210 13.52 6.31 -15.47
N TRP A 211 13.41 6.13 -14.16
CA TRP A 211 12.12 6.10 -13.46
C TRP A 211 11.29 7.38 -13.71
N TRP A 212 11.96 8.55 -13.76
CA TRP A 212 11.30 9.85 -13.99
C TRP A 212 10.64 9.94 -15.36
N THR A 213 11.25 9.34 -16.38
CA THR A 213 10.68 9.28 -17.74
C THR A 213 9.36 8.53 -17.75
N HIS A 214 9.28 7.42 -17.03
CA HIS A 214 8.05 6.63 -16.93
C HIS A 214 6.97 7.32 -16.10
N LEU A 215 7.35 7.99 -15.01
CA LEU A 215 6.43 8.80 -14.21
C LEU A 215 5.86 9.98 -15.02
N THR A 216 6.70 10.67 -15.79
CA THR A 216 6.28 11.73 -16.72
C THR A 216 5.37 11.17 -17.82
N GLY A 217 5.65 9.96 -18.32
CA GLY A 217 4.78 9.26 -19.26
C GLY A 217 3.39 8.99 -18.68
N ALA A 218 3.29 8.53 -17.43
CA ALA A 218 2.01 8.35 -16.74
C ALA A 218 1.24 9.67 -16.59
N ASN A 219 1.96 10.76 -16.27
CA ASN A 219 1.38 12.11 -16.24
C ASN A 219 0.78 12.51 -17.60
N GLU A 220 1.52 12.30 -18.70
CA GLU A 220 1.04 12.64 -20.04
C GLU A 220 -0.18 11.80 -20.46
N VAL A 221 -0.21 10.50 -20.13
CA VAL A 221 -1.40 9.65 -20.37
C VAL A 221 -2.61 10.27 -19.70
N MET A 222 -2.52 10.56 -18.41
CA MET A 222 -3.62 11.12 -17.63
C MET A 222 -3.97 12.55 -18.09
N ARG A 223 -3.00 13.42 -18.41
CA ARG A 223 -3.28 14.76 -18.99
C ARG A 223 -4.03 14.65 -20.30
N SER A 224 -3.65 13.70 -21.17
CA SER A 224 -4.25 13.54 -22.50
C SER A 224 -5.73 13.15 -22.46
N VAL A 225 -6.18 12.49 -21.39
CA VAL A 225 -7.58 12.02 -21.26
C VAL A 225 -8.39 12.78 -20.20
N CYS A 226 -7.74 13.34 -19.18
CA CYS A 226 -8.43 14.00 -18.07
C CYS A 226 -8.42 15.54 -18.17
N HIS A 227 -7.54 16.15 -18.95
CA HIS A 227 -7.45 17.61 -19.03
C HIS A 227 -8.31 18.17 -20.18
N LYS A 228 -9.31 18.97 -19.84
CA LYS A 228 -10.19 19.66 -20.81
C LYS A 228 -9.85 21.14 -20.83
N GLY A 229 -8.86 21.53 -21.65
CA GLY A 229 -8.55 22.89 -22.17
C GLY A 229 -8.51 24.10 -21.20
N ASP A 230 -9.57 24.30 -20.44
CA ASP A 230 -9.88 25.45 -19.58
C ASP A 230 -9.63 25.15 -18.09
N ALA A 231 -8.52 24.49 -17.76
CA ALA A 231 -8.17 24.09 -16.39
C ALA A 231 -9.17 23.12 -15.69
N THR A 232 -10.20 22.64 -16.38
CA THR A 232 -11.12 21.63 -15.86
C THR A 232 -10.55 20.22 -16.02
N TRP A 233 -10.75 19.39 -15.00
CA TRP A 233 -10.28 18.02 -14.95
C TRP A 233 -11.44 17.05 -14.82
N ASP A 234 -11.41 16.00 -15.62
CA ASP A 234 -12.42 14.95 -15.66
C ASP A 234 -11.75 13.58 -15.49
N THR A 235 -11.94 12.95 -14.34
CA THR A 235 -11.38 11.63 -14.03
C THR A 235 -12.29 10.48 -14.48
N SER A 236 -13.39 10.74 -15.18
CA SER A 236 -14.27 9.69 -15.71
C SER A 236 -13.58 8.62 -16.58
N PRO A 237 -12.49 8.90 -17.33
CA PRO A 237 -11.73 7.86 -18.02
C PRO A 237 -11.09 6.80 -17.10
N PHE A 238 -11.01 7.09 -15.79
CA PHE A 238 -10.49 6.21 -14.74
C PHE A 238 -11.56 5.89 -13.69
N SER A 239 -12.84 5.87 -14.09
CA SER A 239 -13.96 5.63 -13.18
C SER A 239 -14.06 4.19 -12.68
N SER A 240 -13.38 3.25 -13.32
CA SER A 240 -13.31 1.85 -12.88
C SER A 240 -12.63 1.72 -11.52
N PHE A 241 -12.76 0.55 -10.90
CA PHE A 241 -12.08 0.28 -9.62
C PHE A 241 -10.56 0.32 -9.79
N GLU A 242 -10.07 -0.28 -10.87
CA GLU A 242 -8.68 -0.34 -11.29
C GLU A 242 -8.15 1.06 -11.60
N GLY A 243 -8.90 1.85 -12.38
CA GLY A 243 -8.56 3.21 -12.75
C GLY A 243 -8.41 4.15 -11.55
N GLN A 244 -9.35 4.09 -10.59
CA GLN A 244 -9.25 4.88 -9.36
C GLN A 244 -8.02 4.51 -8.54
N TRP A 245 -7.67 3.23 -8.48
CA TRP A 245 -6.45 2.79 -7.79
C TRP A 245 -5.18 3.24 -8.54
N LEU A 246 -5.17 3.22 -9.87
CA LEU A 246 -4.05 3.73 -10.68
C LEU A 246 -3.83 5.23 -10.45
N LEU A 247 -4.89 6.02 -10.37
CA LEU A 247 -4.81 7.45 -10.04
C LEU A 247 -4.17 7.69 -8.67
N ARG A 248 -4.59 6.93 -7.64
CA ARG A 248 -3.98 7.01 -6.29
C ARG A 248 -2.51 6.57 -6.29
N SER A 249 -2.19 5.51 -7.02
CA SER A 249 -0.83 5.00 -7.17
C SER A 249 0.08 6.03 -7.84
N PHE A 250 -0.39 6.69 -8.92
CA PHE A 250 0.35 7.77 -9.55
C PHE A 250 0.52 8.98 -8.64
N ALA A 251 -0.54 9.41 -7.94
CA ALA A 251 -0.45 10.52 -6.99
C ALA A 251 0.63 10.27 -5.93
N TYR A 252 0.70 9.05 -5.40
CA TYR A 252 1.76 8.69 -4.46
C TYR A 252 3.16 8.84 -5.07
N HIS A 253 3.40 8.27 -6.25
CA HIS A 253 4.73 8.33 -6.87
C HIS A 253 5.13 9.76 -7.25
N ASP A 254 4.19 10.57 -7.75
CA ASP A 254 4.41 11.98 -8.06
C ASP A 254 4.78 12.80 -6.82
N ILE A 255 4.02 12.64 -5.72
CA ILE A 255 4.26 13.37 -4.48
C ILE A 255 5.59 12.96 -3.86
N MET A 256 5.88 11.66 -3.79
CA MET A 256 7.14 11.19 -3.23
C MET A 256 8.34 11.63 -4.06
N ALA A 257 8.20 11.66 -5.39
CA ALA A 257 9.20 12.20 -6.29
C ALA A 257 9.44 13.70 -6.06
N ALA A 258 8.36 14.48 -5.94
CA ALA A 258 8.42 15.91 -5.67
C ALA A 258 9.10 16.22 -4.33
N VAL A 259 8.76 15.47 -3.27
CA VAL A 259 9.43 15.58 -1.96
C VAL A 259 10.91 15.24 -2.07
N ALA A 260 11.27 14.16 -2.77
CA ALA A 260 12.66 13.72 -2.90
C ALA A 260 13.52 14.68 -3.73
N ALA A 261 12.93 15.31 -4.75
CA ALA A 261 13.61 16.25 -5.64
C ALA A 261 13.53 17.71 -5.16
N ASP A 262 12.78 17.97 -4.09
CA ASP A 262 12.44 19.31 -3.61
C ASP A 262 11.78 20.20 -4.68
N THR A 263 10.87 19.60 -5.45
CA THR A 263 10.17 20.23 -6.57
C THR A 263 8.65 20.23 -6.38
N ARG A 264 7.93 20.83 -7.33
CA ARG A 264 6.46 20.68 -7.39
C ARG A 264 6.09 19.30 -7.93
N PRO A 265 5.00 18.70 -7.41
CA PRO A 265 4.34 17.59 -8.08
C PRO A 265 3.95 17.96 -9.51
N LEU A 266 3.97 16.98 -10.43
CA LEU A 266 3.64 17.16 -11.84
C LEU A 266 2.22 17.66 -12.05
N LEU A 267 1.27 17.31 -11.17
CA LEU A 267 -0.03 17.97 -11.12
C LEU A 267 -0.15 18.89 -9.92
N VAL A 268 -0.41 20.15 -10.25
CA VAL A 268 -0.51 21.27 -9.29
C VAL A 268 -1.89 21.35 -8.61
N ALA A 269 -2.90 20.60 -9.09
CA ALA A 269 -4.30 20.97 -8.84
C ALA A 269 -5.01 20.27 -7.67
N GLY A 270 -4.36 19.37 -6.90
CA GLY A 270 -5.04 18.65 -5.81
C GLY A 270 -6.22 17.76 -6.26
N HIS A 271 -6.39 17.56 -7.58
CA HIS A 271 -7.49 16.81 -8.18
C HIS A 271 -7.29 15.29 -8.14
N TYR A 272 -6.16 14.82 -7.62
CA TYR A 272 -5.93 13.42 -7.29
C TYR A 272 -6.92 12.86 -6.26
N TRP A 273 -7.62 13.73 -5.52
CA TRP A 273 -8.19 13.38 -4.21
C TRP A 273 -9.70 13.55 -4.09
N PHE A 274 -10.44 13.71 -5.20
CA PHE A 274 -11.91 13.72 -5.16
C PHE A 274 -12.49 12.30 -5.07
N PHE A 275 -12.07 11.56 -4.05
CA PHE A 275 -12.65 10.26 -3.69
C PHE A 275 -13.20 10.36 -2.26
N GLY A 276 -14.44 9.94 -2.07
CA GLY A 276 -15.28 10.28 -0.90
C GLY A 276 -14.68 10.02 0.49
N GLN A 277 -15.26 10.68 1.50
CA GLN A 277 -14.67 10.95 2.82
C GLN A 277 -14.23 9.79 3.74
N ARG A 278 -14.23 8.52 3.34
CA ARG A 278 -13.70 7.42 4.19
C ARG A 278 -13.22 6.26 3.31
N GLU A 279 -11.96 6.31 2.91
CA GLU A 279 -11.32 5.17 2.25
C GLU A 279 -10.47 4.36 3.26
N PRO A 280 -10.43 3.03 3.13
CA PRO A 280 -9.47 2.20 3.86
C PRO A 280 -8.02 2.65 3.56
N PRO A 281 -7.05 2.32 4.43
CA PRO A 281 -5.65 2.65 4.19
C PRO A 281 -5.20 2.08 2.84
N ASP A 282 -4.51 2.89 2.03
CA ASP A 282 -4.11 2.49 0.68
C ASP A 282 -3.12 1.32 0.74
N SER A 283 -3.27 0.35 -0.14
CA SER A 283 -2.45 -0.86 -0.16
C SER A 283 -0.97 -0.58 -0.44
N LEU A 284 -0.61 0.57 -1.01
CA LEU A 284 0.76 0.96 -1.31
C LEU A 284 1.49 1.54 -0.09
N PHE A 285 0.82 2.36 0.72
CA PHE A 285 1.48 3.15 1.78
C PHE A 285 0.85 2.99 3.18
N GLY A 286 -0.30 2.35 3.30
CA GLY A 286 -0.93 2.03 4.59
C GLY A 286 -1.44 3.23 5.37
N VAL A 287 -1.39 4.43 4.78
CA VAL A 287 -1.96 5.68 5.32
C VAL A 287 -3.16 6.14 4.48
N GLY A 288 -3.90 7.16 4.94
CA GLY A 288 -5.07 7.68 4.22
C GLY A 288 -4.69 8.72 3.16
N SER A 289 -5.52 8.85 2.13
CA SER A 289 -5.40 9.84 1.03
C SER A 289 -5.17 11.28 1.51
N ARG A 290 -5.75 11.66 2.66
CA ARG A 290 -5.58 12.99 3.25
C ARG A 290 -4.13 13.32 3.60
N LEU A 291 -3.34 12.35 4.08
CA LEU A 291 -1.96 12.61 4.49
C LEU A 291 -1.08 12.93 3.27
N LEU A 292 -1.27 12.21 2.17
CA LEU A 292 -0.57 12.48 0.91
C LEU A 292 -0.96 13.83 0.32
N PHE A 293 -2.24 14.21 0.39
CA PHE A 293 -2.67 15.55 0.01
C PHE A 293 -1.91 16.64 0.78
N LEU A 294 -1.78 16.52 2.11
CA LEU A 294 -1.06 17.50 2.92
C LEU A 294 0.44 17.56 2.60
N ILE A 295 1.06 16.41 2.31
CA ILE A 295 2.46 16.34 1.86
C ILE A 295 2.61 17.03 0.49
N SER A 296 1.66 16.82 -0.43
CA SER A 296 1.66 17.48 -1.74
C SER A 296 1.57 19.01 -1.61
N GLU A 297 0.66 19.51 -0.79
CA GLU A 297 0.50 20.95 -0.52
C GLU A 297 1.78 21.54 0.06
N THR A 298 2.48 20.79 0.91
CA THR A 298 3.78 21.19 1.46
C THR A 298 4.83 21.35 0.36
N SER A 299 4.96 20.39 -0.55
CA SER A 299 5.89 20.49 -1.69
C SER A 299 5.55 21.65 -2.62
N VAL A 300 4.26 21.91 -2.88
CA VAL A 300 3.82 23.07 -3.68
C VAL A 300 4.22 24.37 -3.00
N LEU A 301 3.97 24.51 -1.70
CA LEU A 301 4.38 25.70 -0.94
C LEU A 301 5.89 25.88 -0.93
N ASN A 302 6.68 24.82 -0.70
CA ASN A 302 8.13 24.96 -0.68
C ASN A 302 8.66 25.45 -2.04
N ALA A 303 8.17 24.88 -3.13
CA ALA A 303 8.53 25.34 -4.47
C ALA A 303 7.94 26.73 -4.82
N HIS A 304 6.86 27.18 -4.18
CA HIS A 304 6.41 28.56 -4.26
C HIS A 304 7.44 29.48 -3.61
N MET A 305 7.94 29.18 -2.41
CA MET A 305 8.98 29.99 -1.75
C MET A 305 10.27 30.09 -2.56
N ILE A 306 10.73 28.97 -3.11
CA ILE A 306 11.99 28.94 -3.87
C ILE A 306 11.86 29.83 -5.11
N GLN A 307 10.71 29.81 -5.80
CA GLN A 307 10.47 30.65 -6.98
C GLN A 307 10.21 32.12 -6.64
N SER A 308 9.58 32.42 -5.51
CA SER A 308 9.39 33.79 -5.03
C SER A 308 10.62 34.28 -4.25
N HIS A 309 11.76 34.35 -4.93
CA HIS A 309 12.90 35.14 -4.44
C HIS A 309 12.47 36.60 -4.25
N LEU A 310 12.15 36.98 -3.00
CA LEU A 310 11.91 38.35 -2.54
C LEU A 310 10.76 39.09 -3.24
N GLN A 311 9.55 39.13 -2.66
CA GLN A 311 8.67 40.32 -2.74
C GLN A 311 7.53 40.30 -1.70
N GLU A 312 7.30 41.47 -1.10
CA GLU A 312 6.26 41.88 -0.12
C GLU A 312 6.09 41.09 1.19
N GLU A 313 6.09 41.82 2.30
CA GLU A 313 5.91 41.31 3.67
C GLU A 313 4.53 40.63 3.86
N PHE A 314 3.54 41.07 3.10
CA PHE A 314 2.20 40.48 3.02
C PHE A 314 2.22 39.04 2.47
N ILE A 315 2.94 38.80 1.36
CA ILE A 315 3.06 37.45 0.76
C ILE A 315 3.77 36.49 1.72
N LYS A 316 4.81 36.97 2.43
CA LYS A 316 5.48 36.19 3.48
C LYS A 316 4.55 35.87 4.66
N SER A 317 3.67 36.79 5.04
CA SER A 317 2.71 36.57 6.13
C SER A 317 1.63 35.54 5.76
N ALA A 318 1.04 35.65 4.57
CA ALA A 318 0.06 34.68 4.06
C ALA A 318 0.68 33.29 3.85
N PHE A 319 1.94 33.26 3.39
CA PHE A 319 2.71 32.02 3.29
C PHE A 319 2.90 31.36 4.66
N ARG A 320 3.39 32.12 5.65
CA ARG A 320 3.58 31.63 7.03
C ARG A 320 2.28 31.10 7.63
N GLU A 321 1.17 31.82 7.44
CA GLU A 321 -0.14 31.40 7.92
C GLU A 321 -0.61 30.09 7.25
N ARG A 322 -0.37 29.94 5.95
CA ARG A 322 -0.68 28.70 5.23
C ARG A 322 0.22 27.54 5.67
N ALA A 323 1.52 27.76 5.88
CA ALA A 323 2.45 26.76 6.39
C ALA A 323 2.06 26.27 7.79
N LEU A 324 1.75 27.19 8.71
CA LEU A 324 1.30 26.85 10.07
C LEU A 324 0.00 26.04 10.07
N ARG A 325 -0.98 26.39 9.22
CA ARG A 325 -2.22 25.61 9.08
C ARG A 325 -1.97 24.20 8.54
N LEU A 326 -1.13 24.06 7.51
CA LEU A 326 -0.80 22.74 6.97
C LEU A 326 -0.05 21.90 7.99
N GLU A 327 0.85 22.50 8.75
CA GLU A 327 1.53 21.84 9.85
C GLU A 327 0.50 21.32 10.88
N GLU A 328 -0.44 22.15 11.34
CA GLU A 328 -1.50 21.72 12.27
C GLU A 328 -2.38 20.58 11.71
N GLU A 329 -2.80 20.68 10.45
CA GLU A 329 -3.60 19.65 9.78
C GLU A 329 -2.82 18.33 9.64
N LEU A 330 -1.54 18.42 9.27
CA LEU A 330 -0.63 17.28 9.12
C LEU A 330 -0.43 16.59 10.47
N LEU A 331 -0.17 17.37 11.52
CA LEU A 331 -0.01 16.89 12.88
C LEU A 331 -1.26 16.15 13.39
N THR A 332 -2.44 16.70 13.12
CA THR A 332 -3.73 16.11 13.52
C THR A 332 -3.96 14.77 12.82
N GLU A 333 -3.71 14.70 11.51
CA GLU A 333 -3.84 13.46 10.74
C GLU A 333 -2.84 12.37 11.20
N PHE A 334 -1.61 12.76 11.54
CA PHE A 334 -0.63 11.83 12.12
C PHE A 334 -1.08 11.27 13.46
N GLN A 335 -1.50 12.12 14.41
CA GLN A 335 -1.88 11.68 15.77
C GLN A 335 -3.09 10.75 15.78
N THR A 336 -4.06 11.00 14.92
CA THR A 336 -5.33 10.24 14.92
C THR A 336 -5.19 8.84 14.31
N LYS A 337 -4.23 8.62 13.40
CA LYS A 337 -4.14 7.38 12.60
C LYS A 337 -2.90 6.53 12.88
N ALA A 338 -1.76 7.12 13.24
CA ALA A 338 -0.48 6.41 13.38
C ALA A 338 -0.47 5.28 14.43
N PRO A 339 -1.06 5.41 15.64
CA PRO A 339 -0.97 4.37 16.67
C PRO A 339 -1.64 3.05 16.28
N SER A 340 -2.76 3.12 15.54
CA SER A 340 -3.51 1.94 15.09
C SER A 340 -2.83 1.16 13.96
N LEU A 341 -1.94 1.82 13.21
CA LEU A 341 -1.26 1.27 12.04
C LEU A 341 0.15 0.73 12.40
N ALA A 342 0.81 1.33 13.40
CA ALA A 342 2.19 1.02 13.78
C ALA A 342 2.42 -0.48 14.08
N GLN A 343 1.56 -1.11 14.88
CA GLN A 343 1.74 -2.52 15.26
C GLN A 343 1.59 -3.48 14.06
N GLY A 344 0.70 -3.17 13.12
CA GLY A 344 0.54 -3.93 11.88
C GLY A 344 1.68 -3.73 10.88
N ILE A 345 2.32 -2.56 10.88
CA ILE A 345 3.46 -2.23 10.03
C ILE A 345 4.73 -2.95 10.53
N ILE A 346 5.05 -2.95 11.83
CA ILE A 346 6.22 -3.67 12.37
C ILE A 346 6.20 -5.15 12.04
N GLU A 347 5.07 -5.80 12.24
CA GLU A 347 4.95 -7.24 12.03
C GLU A 347 5.22 -7.62 10.56
N ARG A 348 5.04 -6.67 9.64
CA ARG A 348 5.35 -6.82 8.22
C ARG A 348 6.79 -6.45 7.91
N LEU A 349 7.29 -5.34 8.47
CA LEU A 349 8.67 -4.88 8.29
C LEU A 349 9.69 -5.95 8.69
N ARG A 350 9.42 -6.72 9.76
CA ARG A 350 10.23 -7.86 10.20
C ARG A 350 10.39 -8.96 9.15
N LYS A 351 9.42 -9.06 8.23
CA LYS A 351 9.34 -10.14 7.22
C LYS A 351 9.89 -9.71 5.87
N ILE A 352 10.21 -8.43 5.68
CA ILE A 352 10.89 -7.95 4.48
C ILE A 352 12.35 -8.42 4.57
N PRO A 353 12.83 -9.21 3.61
CA PRO A 353 14.21 -9.70 3.63
C PRO A 353 15.21 -8.55 3.60
N HIS A 354 16.33 -8.74 4.28
CA HIS A 354 17.45 -7.81 4.24
C HIS A 354 17.94 -7.62 2.80
N LYS A 355 18.24 -6.37 2.44
CA LYS A 355 18.69 -5.98 1.10
C LYS A 355 17.61 -6.13 0.03
N SER A 356 16.34 -6.30 0.37
CA SER A 356 15.27 -6.20 -0.65
C SER A 356 15.21 -4.77 -1.19
N LEU A 357 15.00 -4.59 -2.50
CA LEU A 357 14.86 -3.24 -3.09
C LEU A 357 13.60 -2.51 -2.63
N VAL A 358 12.59 -3.27 -2.18
CA VAL A 358 11.39 -2.72 -1.54
C VAL A 358 11.75 -1.93 -0.28
N GLU A 359 12.91 -2.20 0.33
CA GLU A 359 13.38 -1.42 1.47
C GLU A 359 13.50 0.08 1.17
N SER A 360 13.73 0.48 -0.09
CA SER A 360 13.86 1.89 -0.49
C SER A 360 12.59 2.72 -0.27
N SER A 361 11.41 2.11 -0.27
CA SER A 361 10.12 2.79 -0.06
C SER A 361 9.65 2.81 1.40
N LEU A 362 10.42 2.23 2.32
CA LEU A 362 9.98 2.02 3.71
C LEU A 362 10.31 3.16 4.67
N LEU A 363 11.02 4.21 4.23
CA LEU A 363 11.51 5.28 5.11
C LEU A 363 10.39 5.84 5.97
N PHE A 364 9.31 6.24 5.31
CA PHE A 364 8.18 6.87 5.98
C PHE A 364 7.40 5.89 6.87
N PRO A 365 7.02 4.68 6.42
CA PRO A 365 6.47 3.65 7.30
C PRO A 365 7.34 3.32 8.52
N LEU A 366 8.65 3.19 8.35
CA LEU A 366 9.62 2.91 9.42
C LEU A 366 9.71 4.06 10.41
N PHE A 367 9.76 5.30 9.91
CA PHE A 367 9.86 6.49 10.76
C PHE A 367 8.61 6.69 11.60
N ILE A 368 7.43 6.68 10.98
CA ILE A 368 6.16 6.85 11.69
C ILE A 368 5.94 5.74 12.70
N CYS A 369 6.20 4.50 12.30
CA CYS A 369 6.07 3.39 13.22
C CYS A 369 7.09 3.49 14.38
N GLY A 370 8.33 3.86 14.09
CA GLY A 370 9.38 4.09 15.08
C GLY A 370 9.01 5.17 16.10
N GLY A 371 8.31 6.22 15.66
CA GLY A 371 7.81 7.29 16.50
C GLY A 371 6.71 6.88 17.46
N GLU A 372 5.93 5.85 17.17
CA GLU A 372 4.79 5.42 18.00
C GLU A 372 5.14 4.26 18.95
N ILE A 373 6.22 3.54 18.68
CA ILE A 373 6.55 2.33 19.46
C ILE A 373 7.31 2.64 20.74
N SER A 374 7.12 1.77 21.72
CA SER A 374 7.80 1.83 23.01
C SER A 374 8.40 0.49 23.44
N HIS A 375 8.05 -0.60 22.76
CA HIS A 375 8.54 -1.94 23.13
C HIS A 375 9.99 -2.15 22.65
N PRO A 376 10.93 -2.54 23.53
CA PRO A 376 12.36 -2.64 23.19
C PRO A 376 12.67 -3.54 21.99
N GLY A 377 11.94 -4.66 21.84
CA GLY A 377 12.11 -5.58 20.71
C GLY A 377 11.60 -5.03 19.37
N ASP A 378 10.65 -4.10 19.40
CA ASP A 378 10.14 -3.43 18.19
C ASP A 378 11.13 -2.34 17.75
N ILE A 379 11.68 -1.60 18.74
CA ILE A 379 12.69 -0.57 18.55
C ILE A 379 13.95 -1.16 17.89
N GLU A 380 14.46 -2.27 18.42
CA GLU A 380 15.65 -2.92 17.86
C GLU A 380 15.42 -3.43 16.44
N ALA A 381 14.21 -3.93 16.14
CA ALA A 381 13.86 -4.38 14.79
C ALA A 381 13.89 -3.22 13.78
N ILE A 382 13.30 -2.07 14.11
CA ILE A 382 13.34 -0.88 13.24
C ILE A 382 14.77 -0.35 13.11
N ARG A 383 15.51 -0.24 14.21
CA ARG A 383 16.91 0.20 14.23
C ARG A 383 17.78 -0.66 13.31
N THR A 384 17.74 -1.97 13.48
CA THR A 384 18.51 -2.91 12.68
C THR A 384 18.13 -2.82 11.20
N LYS A 385 16.84 -2.71 10.90
CA LYS A 385 16.35 -2.55 9.53
C LYS A 385 16.87 -1.26 8.88
N MET A 386 16.68 -0.10 9.52
CA MET A 386 17.13 1.18 8.98
C MET A 386 18.66 1.22 8.79
N LYS A 387 19.45 0.70 9.74
CA LYS A 387 20.91 0.57 9.59
C LYS A 387 21.30 -0.33 8.41
N SER A 388 20.62 -1.48 8.27
CA SER A 388 20.82 -2.38 7.13
C SER A 388 20.57 -1.68 5.79
N ILE A 389 19.55 -0.83 5.70
CA ILE A 389 19.21 -0.07 4.49
C ILE A 389 20.29 0.97 4.19
N VAL A 390 20.73 1.75 5.19
CA VAL A 390 21.81 2.73 5.03
C VAL A 390 23.07 2.06 4.48
N VAL A 391 23.50 0.95 5.07
CA VAL A 391 24.73 0.24 4.67
C VAL A 391 24.60 -0.41 3.29
N SER A 392 23.46 -1.04 3.00
CA SER A 392 23.29 -1.80 1.76
C SER A 392 22.92 -0.94 0.55
N ARG A 393 22.36 0.26 0.77
CA ARG A 393 21.81 1.11 -0.29
C ARG A 393 22.40 2.52 -0.36
N ASN A 394 23.19 2.95 0.63
CA ASN A 394 23.67 4.33 0.77
C ASN A 394 22.54 5.38 0.76
N LEU A 395 21.38 5.03 1.32
CA LEU A 395 20.24 5.94 1.46
C LEU A 395 20.37 6.74 2.77
N TYR A 396 21.06 7.89 2.70
CA TYR A 396 21.39 8.73 3.87
C TYR A 396 20.16 9.30 4.60
N ASN A 397 19.02 9.42 3.92
CA ASN A 397 17.75 9.83 4.51
C ASN A 397 17.28 8.87 5.63
N TYR A 398 17.59 7.57 5.54
CA TYR A 398 17.32 6.62 6.62
C TYR A 398 18.20 6.87 7.85
N ASP A 399 19.45 7.29 7.66
CA ASP A 399 20.35 7.61 8.78
C ASP A 399 19.85 8.85 9.53
N CYS A 400 19.48 9.90 8.80
CA CYS A 400 18.91 11.12 9.40
C CYS A 400 17.63 10.81 10.20
N ALA A 401 16.70 10.05 9.61
CA ALA A 401 15.46 9.66 10.26
C ALA A 401 15.72 8.78 11.51
N LEU A 402 16.66 7.84 11.43
CA LEU A 402 17.02 6.98 12.56
C LEU A 402 17.62 7.79 13.72
N ARG A 403 18.46 8.81 13.46
CA ARG A 403 19.03 9.65 14.52
C ARG A 403 17.98 10.39 15.33
N VAL A 404 16.84 10.76 14.72
CA VAL A 404 15.71 11.37 15.42
C VAL A 404 15.03 10.31 16.30
N LEU A 405 14.73 9.14 15.75
CA LEU A 405 14.11 8.05 16.50
C LEU A 405 14.95 7.59 17.70
N GLU A 406 16.27 7.50 17.55
CA GLU A 406 17.17 7.13 18.65
C GLU A 406 17.03 8.08 19.83
N GLU A 407 16.96 9.39 19.57
CA GLU A 407 16.78 10.37 20.64
C GLU A 407 15.40 10.27 21.29
N VAL A 408 14.35 10.03 20.50
CA VAL A 408 12.99 9.78 21.03
C VAL A 408 12.99 8.59 21.97
N TRP A 409 13.55 7.46 21.54
CA TRP A 409 13.59 6.24 22.34
C TRP A 409 14.41 6.45 23.62
N GLN A 410 15.55 7.15 23.54
CA GLN A 410 16.35 7.49 24.73
C GLN A 410 15.59 8.37 25.72
N LEU A 411 14.86 9.37 25.23
CA LEU A 411 14.09 10.26 26.08
C LEU A 411 12.90 9.57 26.74
N ARG A 412 12.24 8.65 26.03
CA ARG A 412 11.16 7.81 26.58
C ARG A 412 11.64 6.86 27.68
N LEU A 413 12.86 6.32 27.56
CA LEU A 413 13.49 5.53 28.62
C LEU A 413 13.68 6.34 29.91
N SER A 414 13.88 7.66 29.80
CA SER A 414 13.97 8.59 30.95
C SER A 414 12.60 8.96 31.57
N LYS A 415 11.52 8.23 31.23
CA LYS A 415 10.13 8.45 31.67
C LYS A 415 9.54 9.81 31.29
N LYS A 416 10.08 10.46 30.26
CA LYS A 416 9.44 11.63 29.65
C LYS A 416 8.50 11.13 28.55
N GLU A 417 7.24 11.54 28.59
CA GLU A 417 6.40 11.49 27.38
C GLU A 417 7.04 12.45 26.38
N VAL A 418 7.67 11.89 25.35
CA VAL A 418 8.39 12.63 24.32
C VAL A 418 7.97 12.11 22.97
N ASP A 419 7.58 13.03 22.12
CA ASP A 419 7.28 12.81 20.72
C ASP A 419 8.55 13.07 19.87
N TRP A 420 8.63 12.48 18.68
CA TRP A 420 9.67 12.81 17.71
C TRP A 420 9.70 14.30 17.35
N ARG A 421 8.59 15.01 17.51
CA ARG A 421 8.49 16.47 17.35
C ARG A 421 9.36 17.23 18.35
N ASP A 422 9.29 16.86 19.62
CA ASP A 422 10.10 17.49 20.68
C ASP A 422 11.61 17.37 20.39
N VAL A 423 12.00 16.28 19.72
CA VAL A 423 13.37 16.05 19.28
C VAL A 423 13.74 16.95 18.10
N LEU A 424 12.85 17.07 17.10
CA LEU A 424 13.08 17.97 15.96
C LEU A 424 13.22 19.43 16.41
N ASP A 425 12.36 19.89 17.32
CA ASP A 425 12.39 21.24 17.87
C ASP A 425 13.70 21.53 18.62
N ARG A 426 14.14 20.59 19.48
CA ARG A 426 15.43 20.70 20.18
C ARG A 426 16.62 20.76 19.23
N ARG A 427 16.55 20.01 18.13
CA ARG A 427 17.59 19.99 17.10
C ARG A 427 17.54 21.19 16.16
N GLN A 428 16.51 22.04 16.27
CA GLN A 428 16.23 23.08 15.28
C GLN A 428 16.12 22.50 13.86
N TRP A 429 15.72 21.23 13.76
CA TRP A 429 15.48 20.57 12.49
C TRP A 429 14.06 20.88 12.07
N LYS A 430 13.96 21.69 11.03
CA LYS A 430 12.67 21.93 10.40
C LYS A 430 12.40 20.77 9.45
N LEU A 431 11.22 20.16 9.56
CA LEU A 431 10.62 19.50 8.40
C LEU A 431 10.62 20.54 7.26
N SER A 432 10.73 20.12 6.00
CA SER A 432 10.83 21.00 4.82
C SER A 432 9.57 21.86 4.56
N ILE A 433 9.10 22.56 5.58
CA ILE A 433 7.81 23.27 5.69
C ILE A 433 8.02 24.70 6.22
N VAL A 434 9.23 25.10 6.66
CA VAL A 434 9.43 26.45 7.26
C VAL A 434 10.67 27.20 6.78
#